data_AF-A0A961AXG6-F1
#
_entry.id   AF-A0A961AXG6-F1
#
_cell.length_a   1.000
_cell.length_b   1.000
_cell.length_c   1.000
_cell.angle_alpha   90.00
_cell.angle_beta   90.00
_cell.angle_gamma   90.00
#
_symmetry.space_group_name_H-M   'P 1'
#
loop_
_entity.id
_entity.type
_entity.pdbx_description
1 polymer ?
#
loop_
_entity_poly.entity_id
_entity_poly.type
_entity_poly.pdbx_seq_one_letter_code
_entity_poly.pdbx_strand_id
1 'polypeptide(L)'
;KRVVKDTTVKLSSGDCLLLFTDGVTEARNPEGDEFGDARLRDTFIELGAKGADAIVEGIIAAVRKFTGLEPQNDDITLIAVEKR
;
A
#
# COMPACT_ATOMS: atom_id res chain seq x y z
N LYS A 1 27.66 3.76 -14.44
CA LYS A 1 27.43 2.76 -13.37
C LYS A 1 25.96 2.39 -13.39
N ARG A 2 25.60 1.10 -13.40
CA ARG A 2 24.19 0.69 -13.30
C ARG A 2 23.77 0.83 -11.84
N VAL A 3 22.67 1.55 -11.59
CA VAL A 3 22.13 1.88 -10.25
C VAL A 3 20.91 1.02 -9.89
N VAL A 4 20.70 -0.09 -10.61
CA VAL A 4 19.53 -0.98 -10.43
C VAL A 4 19.97 -2.35 -9.93
N LYS A 5 19.09 -2.99 -9.15
CA LYS A 5 19.27 -4.34 -8.61
C LYS A 5 18.01 -5.17 -8.91
N ASP A 6 18.20 -6.31 -9.54
CA ASP A 6 17.12 -7.27 -9.77
C ASP A 6 16.89 -8.11 -8.49
N THR A 7 15.64 -8.42 -8.18
CA THR A 7 15.25 -9.29 -7.06
C THR A 7 14.17 -10.25 -7.53
N THR A 8 14.33 -11.53 -7.19
CA THR A 8 13.35 -12.58 -7.49
C THR A 8 12.75 -13.08 -6.18
N VAL A 9 11.42 -13.14 -6.12
CA VAL A 9 10.66 -13.67 -4.98
C VAL A 9 9.78 -14.81 -5.47
N LYS A 10 9.77 -15.93 -4.75
CA LYS A 10 8.89 -17.07 -5.05
C LYS A 10 7.60 -16.93 -4.27
N LEU A 11 6.47 -16.80 -4.96
CA LEU A 11 5.13 -16.80 -4.37
C LEU A 11 4.56 -18.22 -4.31
N SER A 12 3.92 -18.55 -3.20
CA SER A 12 3.10 -19.75 -2.97
C SER A 12 1.61 -19.43 -3.19
N SER A 13 0.77 -20.45 -3.37
CA SER A 13 -0.68 -20.22 -3.45
C SER A 13 -1.17 -19.58 -2.15
N GLY A 14 -1.97 -18.52 -2.26
CA GLY A 14 -2.41 -17.67 -1.16
C GLY A 14 -1.49 -16.49 -0.82
N ASP A 15 -0.28 -16.43 -1.38
CA ASP A 15 0.59 -15.28 -1.14
C ASP A 15 0.13 -14.06 -1.94
N CYS A 16 0.22 -12.89 -1.30
CA CYS A 16 -0.01 -11.60 -1.93
C CYS A 16 1.29 -10.76 -1.95
N LEU A 17 1.49 -10.02 -3.04
CA LEU A 17 2.55 -9.03 -3.19
C LEU A 17 1.91 -7.67 -3.44
N LEU A 18 2.31 -6.67 -2.66
CA LEU A 18 1.93 -5.27 -2.85
C LEU A 18 3.13 -4.46 -3.36
N LEU A 19 2.92 -3.71 -4.44
CA LEU A 19 3.83 -2.69 -4.94
C LEU A 19 3.11 -1.34 -4.83
N PHE A 20 3.82 -0.31 -4.37
CA PHE A 20 3.23 1.01 -4.14
C PHE A 20 4.24 2.13 -4.36
N THR A 21 3.74 3.34 -4.59
CA THR A 21 4.52 4.59 -4.55
C THR A 21 4.42 5.25 -3.18
N ASP A 22 5.43 6.04 -2.83
CA ASP A 22 5.54 6.81 -1.58
C ASP A 22 4.38 7.78 -1.33
N GLY A 23 3.69 8.25 -2.36
CA GLY A 23 2.44 9.01 -2.20
C GLY A 23 1.38 8.36 -1.30
N VAL A 24 1.42 7.03 -1.12
CA VAL A 24 0.58 6.31 -0.12
C VAL A 24 1.04 6.58 1.30
N THR A 25 2.33 6.46 1.56
CA THR A 25 2.93 6.58 2.89
C THR A 25 3.05 8.03 3.33
N GLU A 26 3.29 8.94 2.38
CA GLU A 26 3.43 10.39 2.61
C GLU A 26 2.08 11.13 2.65
N ALA A 27 0.96 10.42 2.46
CA ALA A 27 -0.37 11.01 2.61
C ALA A 27 -0.57 11.56 4.03
N ARG A 28 -1.02 12.82 4.16
CA ARG A 28 -1.08 13.53 5.44
C ARG A 28 -2.49 13.70 5.98
N ASN A 29 -2.63 13.59 7.30
CA ASN A 29 -3.84 13.99 8.01
C ASN A 29 -3.84 15.51 8.31
N PRO A 30 -4.93 16.07 8.85
CA PRO A 30 -5.01 17.49 9.20
C PRO A 30 -3.96 17.95 10.22
N GLU A 31 -3.45 17.04 11.05
CA GLU A 31 -2.37 17.29 12.01
C GLU A 31 -0.98 17.37 11.34
N GLY A 32 -0.88 17.01 10.05
CA GLY A 32 0.37 16.99 9.30
C GLY A 32 1.18 15.71 9.45
N ASP A 33 0.65 14.71 10.15
CA ASP A 33 1.25 13.37 10.28
C ASP A 33 1.05 12.56 9.00
N GLU A 34 2.06 11.78 8.65
CA GLU A 34 2.03 10.86 7.51
C GLU A 34 1.34 9.53 7.83
N PHE A 35 0.70 8.94 6.82
CA PHE A 35 0.05 7.64 6.94
C PHE A 35 1.05 6.56 7.35
N GLY A 36 2.22 6.57 6.71
CA GLY A 36 3.41 5.83 7.07
C GLY A 36 3.36 4.32 6.82
N ASP A 37 4.54 3.71 6.82
CA ASP A 37 4.75 2.28 6.54
C ASP A 37 4.00 1.36 7.51
N ALA A 38 3.90 1.76 8.79
CA ALA A 38 3.29 0.94 9.82
C ALA A 38 1.80 0.68 9.52
N ARG A 39 1.02 1.73 9.23
CA ARG A 39 -0.41 1.60 8.91
C ARG A 39 -0.62 0.88 7.59
N LEU A 40 0.23 1.11 6.59
CA LEU A 40 0.21 0.39 5.33
C LEU A 40 0.42 -1.11 5.54
N ARG A 41 1.47 -1.48 6.28
CA ARG A 41 1.79 -2.88 6.60
C ARG A 41 0.67 -3.56 7.38
N ASP A 42 0.13 -2.90 8.40
CA ASP A 42 -0.92 -3.48 9.23
C ASP A 42 -2.20 -3.72 8.41
N THR A 43 -2.59 -2.75 7.57
CA THR A 43 -3.73 -2.88 6.66
C THR A 43 -3.51 -4.02 5.65
N PHE A 44 -2.31 -4.13 5.08
CA PHE A 44 -1.95 -5.21 4.16
C PHE A 44 -2.03 -6.60 4.82
N ILE A 45 -1.51 -6.75 6.04
CA ILE A 45 -1.57 -8.02 6.79
C ILE A 45 -3.00 -8.41 7.12
N GLU A 46 -3.84 -7.47 7.55
CA GLU A 46 -5.25 -7.72 7.89
C GLU A 46 -6.05 -8.21 6.67
N LEU A 47 -5.74 -7.68 5.49
CA LEU A 47 -6.48 -7.94 4.26
C LEU A 47 -5.86 -9.03 3.39
N GLY A 48 -4.62 -9.45 3.66
CA GLY A 48 -3.86 -10.39 2.86
C GLY A 48 -4.62 -11.67 2.51
N ALA A 49 -5.33 -12.25 3.48
CA ALA A 49 -6.12 -13.47 3.30
C ALA A 49 -7.39 -13.28 2.45
N LYS A 50 -7.79 -12.04 2.17
CA LYS A 50 -8.98 -11.68 1.38
C LYS A 50 -8.67 -11.44 -0.10
N GLY A 51 -7.39 -11.49 -0.49
CA GLY A 51 -6.95 -11.39 -1.88
C GLY A 51 -6.62 -9.97 -2.35
N ALA A 52 -6.13 -9.88 -3.59
CA ALA A 52 -5.56 -8.65 -4.16
C ALA A 52 -6.54 -7.45 -4.18
N ASP A 53 -7.79 -7.69 -4.57
CA ASP A 53 -8.81 -6.62 -4.69
C ASP A 53 -9.12 -6.01 -3.32
N ALA A 54 -9.30 -6.86 -2.30
CA ALA A 54 -9.57 -6.44 -0.93
C ALA A 54 -8.41 -5.60 -0.36
N ILE A 55 -7.16 -5.97 -0.69
CA ILE A 55 -5.97 -5.21 -0.28
C ILE A 55 -6.01 -3.80 -0.88
N VAL A 56 -6.22 -3.65 -2.18
CA VAL A 56 -6.21 -2.35 -2.85
C VAL A 56 -7.33 -1.47 -2.31
N GLU A 57 -8.56 -1.99 -2.26
CA GLU A 57 -9.72 -1.22 -1.77
C GLU A 57 -9.56 -0.82 -0.31
N GLY A 58 -9.06 -1.73 0.53
CA GLY A 58 -8.89 -1.48 1.95
C GLY A 58 -7.78 -0.48 2.26
N ILE A 59 -6.66 -0.51 1.53
CA ILE A 59 -5.61 0.50 1.67
C ILE A 59 -6.12 1.87 1.24
N ILE A 60 -6.83 1.98 0.11
CA ILE A 60 -7.44 3.24 -0.33
C ILE A 60 -8.41 3.78 0.74
N ALA A 61 -9.25 2.90 1.30
CA ALA A 61 -10.17 3.28 2.36
C ALA A 61 -9.45 3.73 3.64
N ALA A 62 -8.38 3.04 4.03
CA ALA A 62 -7.57 3.39 5.20
C ALA A 62 -6.88 4.75 5.04
N VAL A 63 -6.28 5.00 3.88
CA VAL A 63 -5.65 6.30 3.56
C VAL A 63 -6.71 7.40 3.58
N ARG A 64 -7.85 7.24 2.89
CA ARG A 64 -8.93 8.24 2.88
C ARG A 64 -9.47 8.53 4.28
N LYS A 65 -9.62 7.49 5.10
CA LYS A 65 -10.06 7.65 6.50
C LYS A 65 -9.04 8.41 7.33
N PHE A 66 -7.75 8.20 7.07
CA PHE A 66 -6.65 8.87 7.77
C PHE A 66 -6.50 10.34 7.35
N THR A 67 -6.51 10.62 6.05
CA THR A 67 -6.36 11.99 5.51
C THR A 67 -7.61 12.85 5.72
N GLY A 68 -8.79 12.24 5.84
CA GLY A 68 -10.04 12.96 6.01
C GLY A 68 -10.39 13.80 4.79
N LEU A 69 -10.50 15.12 4.97
CA LEU A 69 -10.77 16.07 3.90
C LEU A 69 -9.51 16.73 3.33
N GLU A 70 -8.33 16.37 3.82
CA GLU A 70 -7.09 16.92 3.32
C GLU A 70 -6.90 16.58 1.84
N PRO A 71 -6.43 17.55 1.03
CA PRO A 71 -6.11 17.29 -0.36
C PRO A 71 -4.98 16.26 -0.45
N GLN A 72 -5.04 15.46 -1.50
CA GLN A 72 -3.94 14.57 -1.83
C GLN A 72 -2.73 15.41 -2.28
N ASN A 73 -1.58 15.16 -1.67
CA ASN A 73 -0.36 15.95 -1.89
C ASN A 73 0.58 15.34 -2.93
N ASP A 74 0.41 14.06 -3.28
CA ASP A 74 1.22 13.33 -4.28
C ASP A 74 0.42 12.16 -4.90
N ASP A 75 0.88 11.62 -6.03
CA ASP A 75 0.21 10.54 -6.76
C ASP A 75 0.28 9.18 -6.03
N ILE A 76 -0.89 8.61 -5.75
CA ILE A 76 -1.04 7.29 -5.14
C ILE A 76 -1.17 6.22 -6.23
N THR A 77 -0.22 5.27 -6.26
CA THR A 77 -0.30 4.07 -7.08
C THR A 77 -0.19 2.82 -6.22
N LEU A 78 -1.09 1.86 -6.44
CA LEU A 78 -1.12 0.56 -5.78
C LEU A 78 -1.25 -0.55 -6.83
N ILE A 79 -0.45 -1.60 -6.70
CA ILE A 79 -0.57 -2.83 -7.49
C ILE A 79 -0.51 -4.00 -6.51
N ALA A 80 -1.58 -4.79 -6.45
CA ALA A 80 -1.61 -6.04 -5.71
C ALA A 80 -1.60 -7.22 -6.69
N VAL A 81 -0.77 -8.22 -6.38
CA VAL A 81 -0.69 -9.49 -7.12
C VAL A 81 -0.94 -10.62 -6.14
N GLU A 82 -1.92 -11.46 -6.45
CA GLU A 82 -2.25 -12.65 -5.67
C GLU A 82 -1.94 -13.89 -6.51
N LYS A 83 -1.24 -14.86 -5.91
CA LYS A 83 -1.07 -16.17 -6.54
C LYS A 83 -2.17 -17.11 -6.04
N ARG A 84 -3.03 -17.52 -6.96
CA ARG A 84 -4.06 -18.55 -6.72
C ARG A 84 -3.48 -19.94 -6.90
#